data_AF-A0A349BW74-F1
#
_entry.id   AF-A0A349BW74-F1
#
_cell.length_a   1.000
_cell.length_b   1.000
_cell.length_c   1.000
_cell.angle_alpha   90.00
_cell.angle_beta   90.00
_cell.angle_gamma   90.00
#
_symmetry.space_group_name_H-M   'P 1'
#
loop_
_entity.id
_entity.type
_entity.pdbx_description
1 polymer ?
#
loop_
_entity_poly.entity_id
_entity_poly.type
_entity_poly.pdbx_seq_one_letter_code
_entity_poly.pdbx_strand_id
1 'polypeptide(L)'
;MQLRSNQNDLKLAPDSNAVLVDSLLRNYFENALQFSAQGKEFNFTFLGKEYKNDIVQCYLELQFEEVPVQIELKNTLLFNLFEEQQNIVHFKFQGQRKSFLLHQKKPSVSLSLSP
;
A
#
# COMPACT_ATOMS: atom_id res chain seq x y z
N MET A 1 9.06 -5.76 -11.98
CA MET A 1 9.40 -5.80 -10.53
C MET A 1 9.39 -7.25 -10.09
N GLN A 2 10.53 -7.77 -9.64
CA GLN A 2 10.66 -9.17 -9.18
C GLN A 2 10.73 -9.15 -7.65
N LEU A 3 9.73 -9.73 -6.98
CA LEU A 3 9.77 -9.94 -5.54
C LEU A 3 10.44 -11.31 -5.33
N ARG A 4 11.71 -11.31 -4.89
CA ARG A 4 12.48 -12.54 -4.70
C ARG A 4 12.20 -13.10 -3.30
N SER A 5 11.41 -14.16 -3.22
CA SER A 5 11.51 -15.16 -2.15
C SER A 5 12.22 -16.37 -2.75
N ASN A 6 13.17 -16.96 -2.02
CA ASN A 6 13.88 -18.16 -2.46
C ASN A 6 12.86 -19.25 -2.85
N GLN A 7 12.99 -19.76 -4.09
CA GLN A 7 12.11 -20.66 -4.85
C GLN A 7 11.16 -19.93 -5.85
N ASN A 8 11.61 -19.88 -7.10
CA ASN A 8 10.96 -19.42 -8.35
C ASN A 8 10.88 -17.91 -8.60
N ASP A 9 11.35 -17.50 -9.79
CA ASP A 9 11.24 -16.16 -10.38
C ASP A 9 9.77 -15.75 -10.52
N LEU A 10 9.21 -15.20 -9.46
CA LEU A 10 7.86 -14.68 -9.44
C LEU A 10 7.79 -13.37 -10.23
N LYS A 11 7.19 -13.47 -11.41
CA LYS A 11 6.85 -12.33 -12.24
C LYS A 11 5.47 -11.84 -11.83
N LEU A 12 5.32 -10.54 -11.60
CA LEU A 12 4.02 -9.89 -11.60
C LEU A 12 3.55 -9.78 -13.06
N ALA A 13 3.17 -10.92 -13.66
CA ALA A 13 2.72 -11.01 -15.04
C ALA A 13 1.39 -11.76 -15.12
N PRO A 14 0.53 -11.44 -16.10
CA PRO A 14 -0.79 -12.07 -16.27
C PRO A 14 -0.74 -13.60 -16.32
N ASP A 15 0.34 -14.17 -16.86
CA ASP A 15 0.52 -15.61 -17.06
C ASP A 15 0.98 -16.36 -15.80
N SER A 16 0.99 -15.69 -14.63
CA SER A 16 1.41 -16.27 -13.35
C SER A 16 0.22 -16.80 -12.55
N ASN A 17 0.45 -17.75 -11.63
CA ASN A 17 -0.61 -18.27 -10.75
C ASN A 17 -1.21 -17.14 -9.90
N ALA A 18 -2.41 -16.70 -10.27
CA ALA A 18 -3.05 -15.52 -9.69
C ALA A 18 -3.23 -15.64 -8.16
N VAL A 19 -3.60 -16.83 -7.67
CA VAL A 19 -3.80 -17.10 -6.23
C VAL A 19 -2.49 -16.95 -5.45
N LEU A 20 -1.41 -17.51 -5.99
CA LEU A 20 -0.09 -17.40 -5.36
C LEU A 20 0.40 -15.94 -5.37
N VAL A 21 0.23 -15.23 -6.48
CA VAL A 21 0.62 -13.82 -6.58
C VAL A 21 -0.17 -12.94 -5.61
N ASP A 22 -1.48 -13.18 -5.49
CA ASP A 22 -2.33 -12.43 -4.55
C ASP A 22 -1.93 -12.68 -3.10
N SER A 23 -1.62 -13.93 -2.75
CA SER A 23 -1.12 -14.25 -1.40
C SER A 23 0.21 -13.56 -1.11
N LEU A 24 1.13 -13.51 -2.08
CA LEU A 24 2.42 -12.86 -1.90
C LEU A 24 2.31 -11.35 -1.82
N LEU A 25 1.45 -10.74 -2.65
CA LEU A 25 1.18 -9.31 -2.59
C LEU A 25 0.53 -8.91 -1.27
N ARG A 26 -0.45 -9.70 -0.80
CA ARG A 26 -1.07 -9.49 0.51
C ARG A 26 -0.02 -9.52 1.61
N ASN A 27 0.78 -10.59 1.70
CA ASN A 27 1.83 -10.70 2.70
C ASN A 27 2.83 -9.55 2.60
N TYR A 28 3.21 -9.15 1.39
CA TYR A 28 4.11 -8.03 1.19
C TYR A 28 3.52 -6.70 1.68
N PHE A 29 2.27 -6.42 1.33
CA PHE A 29 1.56 -5.21 1.74
C PHE A 29 1.36 -5.16 3.25
N GLU A 30 1.07 -6.27 3.91
CA GLU A 30 0.92 -6.32 5.38
C GLU A 30 2.22 -5.91 6.11
N ASN A 31 3.38 -6.14 5.49
CA ASN A 31 4.68 -5.73 6.03
C ASN A 31 5.08 -4.30 5.62
N ALA A 32 4.62 -3.84 4.46
CA ALA A 32 5.05 -2.58 3.86
C ALA A 32 4.08 -1.40 4.08
N LEU A 33 2.83 -1.70 4.40
CA LEU A 33 1.76 -0.74 4.64
C LEU A 33 1.20 -0.96 6.04
N GLN A 34 1.22 0.09 6.85
CA GLN A 34 0.66 0.07 8.19
C GLN A 34 -0.24 1.27 8.34
N PHE A 35 -1.44 1.02 8.87
CA PHE A 35 -2.46 2.03 9.11
C PHE A 35 -2.84 2.03 10.58
N SER A 36 -2.95 3.22 11.15
CA SER A 36 -3.40 3.38 12.52
C SER A 36 -4.22 4.65 12.71
N ALA A 37 -5.06 4.66 13.74
CA ALA A 37 -5.86 5.81 14.14
C ALA A 37 -5.94 5.81 15.66
N GLN A 38 -5.75 6.99 16.26
CA GLN A 38 -5.75 7.14 17.72
C GLN A 38 -4.81 6.15 18.44
N GLY A 39 -3.68 5.81 17.81
CA GLY A 39 -2.69 4.86 18.35
C GLY A 39 -3.07 3.39 18.23
N LYS A 40 -4.20 3.03 17.62
CA LYS A 40 -4.60 1.65 17.34
C LYS A 40 -4.35 1.30 15.88
N GLU A 41 -3.64 0.21 15.63
CA GLU A 41 -3.43 -0.34 14.30
C GLU A 41 -4.67 -1.10 13.84
N PHE A 42 -4.95 -1.06 12.53
CA PHE A 42 -6.03 -1.83 11.93
C PHE A 42 -5.57 -2.43 10.60
N ASN A 43 -6.12 -3.61 10.33
CA ASN A 43 -5.83 -4.36 9.12
C ASN A 43 -6.62 -3.82 7.93
N PHE A 44 -6.07 -4.02 6.75
CA PHE A 44 -6.77 -3.80 5.49
C PHE A 44 -7.15 -5.15 4.85
N THR A 45 -8.13 -5.12 3.96
CA THR A 45 -8.48 -6.26 3.09
C THR A 45 -7.93 -6.01 1.69
N PHE A 46 -7.16 -6.95 1.16
CA PHE A 46 -6.73 -6.92 -0.25
C PHE A 46 -7.88 -7.40 -1.15
N LEU A 47 -8.41 -6.50 -1.97
CA LEU A 47 -9.55 -6.75 -2.86
C LEU A 47 -9.13 -7.39 -4.19
N GLY A 48 -7.91 -7.08 -4.66
CA GLY A 48 -7.38 -7.64 -5.90
C GLY A 48 -6.41 -6.70 -6.62
N LYS A 49 -6.04 -7.10 -7.84
CA LYS A 49 -5.11 -6.35 -8.70
C LYS A 49 -5.54 -6.37 -10.16
N GLU A 50 -5.14 -5.35 -10.91
CA GLU A 50 -5.31 -5.25 -12.35
C GLU A 50 -4.00 -4.84 -13.02
N TYR A 51 -3.72 -5.40 -14.20
CA TYR A 51 -2.59 -5.01 -15.03
C TYR A 51 -3.07 -4.07 -16.12
N LYS A 52 -2.53 -2.85 -16.17
CA LYS A 52 -2.91 -1.83 -17.17
C LYS A 52 -1.70 -1.01 -17.57
N ASN A 53 -1.35 -1.02 -18.86
CA ASN A 53 -0.27 -0.20 -19.43
C ASN A 53 1.03 -0.28 -18.62
N ASP A 54 1.53 -1.50 -18.37
CA ASP A 54 2.74 -1.78 -17.57
C ASP A 54 2.67 -1.37 -16.10
N ILE A 55 1.49 -0.97 -15.61
CA ILE A 55 1.22 -0.66 -14.21
C ILE A 55 0.39 -1.80 -13.60
N VAL A 56 0.75 -2.18 -12.38
CA VAL A 56 -0.10 -3.03 -11.53
C VAL A 56 -0.87 -2.12 -10.58
N GLN A 57 -2.19 -2.10 -10.72
CA GLN A 57 -3.09 -1.40 -9.80
C GLN A 57 -3.53 -2.41 -8.74
N CYS A 58 -3.35 -2.09 -7.47
CA CYS A 58 -3.73 -2.93 -6.34
C CYS A 58 -4.78 -2.20 -5.52
N TYR A 59 -5.80 -2.93 -5.08
CA TYR A 59 -6.94 -2.38 -4.35
C TYR A 59 -6.95 -2.92 -2.93
N LEU A 60 -6.97 -2.01 -1.96
CA LEU A 60 -6.98 -2.28 -0.53
C LEU A 60 -8.18 -1.55 0.08
N GLU A 61 -8.90 -2.21 0.97
CA GLU A 61 -10.02 -1.63 1.71
C GLU A 61 -9.73 -1.61 3.21
N LEU A 62 -10.06 -0.51 3.86
CA LEU A 62 -10.02 -0.38 5.31
C LEU A 62 -11.43 -0.15 5.80
N GLN A 63 -11.91 -1.03 6.68
CA GLN A 63 -13.25 -0.96 7.24
C GLN A 63 -13.18 -0.35 8.65
N PHE A 64 -14.08 0.57 8.93
CA PHE A 64 -14.18 1.25 10.21
C PHE A 64 -15.63 1.16 10.71
N GLU A 65 -15.82 0.85 11.99
CA GLU A 65 -17.13 0.98 12.63
C GLU A 65 -17.55 2.46 12.70
N GLU A 66 -16.59 3.34 13.00
CA GLU A 66 -16.74 4.79 12.98
C GLU A 66 -15.57 5.42 12.22
N VAL A 67 -15.83 6.38 11.35
CA VAL A 67 -14.78 7.05 10.56
C VAL A 67 -13.85 7.84 11.50
N PRO A 68 -12.55 7.50 11.59
CA PRO A 68 -11.64 8.23 12.45
C PRO A 68 -11.40 9.64 11.91
N VAL A 69 -11.15 10.61 12.81
CA VAL A 69 -10.80 11.99 12.42
C VAL A 69 -9.46 12.03 11.67
N GLN A 70 -8.57 11.09 11.95
CA GLN A 70 -7.21 11.06 11.42
C GLN A 70 -6.72 9.62 11.27
N ILE A 71 -6.02 9.35 10.17
CA ILE A 71 -5.35 8.08 9.91
C ILE A 71 -3.86 8.35 9.70
N GLU A 72 -3.02 7.65 10.44
CA GLU A 72 -1.59 7.56 10.17
C GLU A 72 -1.35 6.45 9.13
N LEU A 73 -0.70 6.81 8.04
CA LEU A 73 -0.22 5.87 7.02
C LEU A 73 1.29 5.82 7.09
N LYS A 74 1.85 4.63 7.32
CA LYS A 74 3.25 4.32 7.04
C LYS A 74 3.34 3.48 5.77
N ASN A 75 4.12 3.94 4.81
CA ASN A 75 4.30 3.28 3.52
C ASN A 75 5.79 3.12 3.21
N THR A 76 6.27 1.89 3.30
CA THR A 76 7.65 1.49 3.03
C THR A 76 7.78 0.62 1.79
N LEU A 77 6.78 0.66 0.90
CA LEU A 77 6.81 -0.07 -0.36
C LEU A 77 8.13 0.21 -1.09
N LEU A 78 8.81 -0.88 -1.43
CA LEU A 78 10.04 -0.98 -2.21
C LEU A 78 11.28 -0.30 -1.60
N PHE A 79 11.19 0.22 -0.37
CA PHE A 79 12.33 0.88 0.29
C PHE A 79 13.52 -0.04 0.50
N ASN A 80 13.29 -1.35 0.63
CA ASN A 80 14.33 -2.37 0.76
C ASN A 80 14.97 -2.76 -0.58
N LEU A 81 14.40 -2.34 -1.71
CA LEU A 81 14.90 -2.67 -3.05
C LEU A 81 15.65 -1.52 -3.70
N PHE A 82 15.26 -0.27 -3.38
CA PHE A 82 15.89 0.93 -3.97
C PHE A 82 16.09 2.00 -2.89
N GLU A 83 17.32 2.50 -2.75
CA GLU A 83 17.66 3.53 -1.76
C GLU A 83 16.94 4.86 -2.02
N GLU A 84 16.80 5.22 -3.30
CA GLU A 84 16.16 6.47 -3.73
C GLU A 84 14.64 6.33 -3.93
N GLN A 85 14.04 5.21 -3.48
CA GLN A 85 12.61 4.97 -3.65
C GLN A 85 11.77 6.08 -3.03
N GLN A 86 10.79 6.53 -3.81
CA GLN A 86 9.79 7.50 -3.38
C GLN A 86 8.38 6.94 -3.61
N ASN A 87 7.51 7.13 -2.63
CA ASN A 87 6.11 6.77 -2.71
C ASN A 87 5.27 8.06 -2.66
N ILE A 88 4.56 8.35 -3.76
CA ILE A 88 3.64 9.48 -3.83
C ILE A 88 2.27 9.02 -3.34
N VAL A 89 1.77 9.65 -2.28
CA VAL A 89 0.45 9.40 -1.73
C VAL A 89 -0.48 10.53 -2.12
N HIS A 90 -1.48 10.22 -2.94
CA HIS A 90 -2.59 11.13 -3.21
C HIS A 90 -3.76 10.78 -2.32
N PHE A 91 -4.06 11.66 -1.38
CA PHE A 91 -5.20 11.55 -0.49
C PHE A 91 -6.33 12.45 -0.97
N LYS A 92 -7.54 11.87 -1.09
CA LYS A 92 -8.75 12.59 -1.50
C LYS A 92 -9.82 12.37 -0.45
N PHE A 93 -10.38 13.46 0.07
CA PHE A 93 -11.47 13.44 1.04
C PHE A 93 -12.39 14.63 0.82
N GLN A 94 -13.70 14.39 0.72
CA GLN A 94 -14.73 15.43 0.54
C GLN A 94 -14.38 16.51 -0.52
N GLY A 95 -13.87 16.08 -1.69
CA GLY A 95 -13.50 17.00 -2.78
C GLY A 95 -12.15 17.69 -2.62
N GLN A 96 -11.51 17.63 -1.45
CA GLN A 96 -10.15 18.11 -1.23
C GLN A 96 -9.13 17.04 -1.64
N ARG A 97 -8.00 17.48 -2.24
CA ARG A 97 -6.88 16.62 -2.60
C ARG A 97 -5.60 17.11 -1.93
N LYS A 98 -4.92 16.22 -1.22
CA LYS A 98 -3.57 16.44 -0.67
C LYS A 98 -2.61 15.42 -1.27
N SER A 99 -1.37 15.82 -1.50
CA SER A 99 -0.32 14.96 -2.04
C SER A 99 0.87 14.97 -1.11
N PHE A 100 1.45 13.79 -0.87
CA PHE A 100 2.59 13.61 0.01
C PHE A 100 3.66 12.79 -0.69
N LEU A 101 4.92 13.16 -0.45
CA LEU A 101 6.07 12.38 -0.90
C LEU A 101 6.66 11.67 0.32
N LEU A 102 6.64 10.34 0.29
CA LEU A 102 7.23 9.48 1.30
C LEU A 102 8.52 8.87 0.76
N HIS A 103 9.52 8.77 1.63
CA HIS A 103 10.83 8.19 1.34
C HIS A 103 11.40 7.61 2.63
N GLN A 104 12.54 6.92 2.58
CA GLN A 104 13.09 6.21 3.74
C GLN A 104 13.19 7.07 5.03
N LYS A 105 13.64 8.33 4.91
CA LYS A 105 13.73 9.27 6.06
C LYS A 105 12.38 9.82 6.56
N LYS A 106 11.31 9.70 5.78
CA LYS A 106 9.95 10.14 6.12
C LYS A 106 8.95 9.13 5.56
N PRO A 107 8.82 7.95 6.19
CA PRO A 107 8.01 6.85 5.67
C PRO A 107 6.52 7.01 6.01
N SER A 108 6.16 7.97 6.85
CA SER A 108 4.81 8.11 7.38
C SER A 108 4.21 9.49 7.11
N VAL A 109 2.88 9.52 7.02
CA VAL A 109 2.07 10.72 6.91
C VAL A 109 0.77 10.57 7.68
N SER A 110 0.32 11.67 8.23
CA SER A 110 -0.97 11.79 8.86
C SER A 110 -2.02 12.38 7.91
N LEU A 111 -3.16 11.70 7.79
CA LEU A 111 -4.25 12.02 6.86
C LEU A 111 -5.48 12.44 7.66
N SER A 112 -5.89 13.71 7.55
CA SER A 112 -7.11 14.21 8.21
C SER A 112 -8.36 13.88 7.41
N LEU A 113 -9.33 13.28 8.09
CA LEU A 113 -10.70 13.04 7.61
C LEU A 113 -11.71 13.99 8.27
N SER A 114 -11.22 15.11 8.82
CA SER A 114 -12.08 16.22 9.24
C SER A 114 -12.63 16.98 8.02
N PRO A 115 -13.90 17.41 8.04
CA PRO A 115 -14.44 18.39 7.09
C PRO A 115 -13.60 19.67 7.01
#